data_AF-A0A9Q1KDE0-F1
#
_entry.id   AF-A0A9Q1KDE0-F1
#
_cell.length_a   1.000
_cell.length_b   1.000
_cell.length_c   1.000
_cell.angle_alpha   90.00
_cell.angle_beta   90.00
_cell.angle_gamma   90.00
#
_symmetry.space_group_name_H-M   'P 1'
#
loop_
_entity.id
_entity.type
_entity.pdbx_description
1 polymer ?
#
loop_
_entity_poly.entity_id
_entity_poly.type
_entity_poly.pdbx_seq_one_letter_code
_entity_poly.pdbx_strand_id
1 'polypeptide(L)'
;MTEMFVGIMTAFHLIWEAILWVCLTLRGVASDYHQPLSKIAIHKATAAVHGSAYIKVTPSVLGLKGGSSEWVTVEYGCNQPSTDDWIGVFSPSNFNESSCSPESPPTYSPLLCTAPIKFQYATYLNPEYEETGNGRMRLQLINQRSDFSFALFTGGLSNPTVVAVSNTISFANPKAPVYPRLAQGKLWNEITVTWTSGYGTEEAEPFVEWGPVGGGTTQSPVGTLTFHRNSMCGT
;
A
#
# COMPACT_ATOMS: atom_id res chain seq x y z
N MET A 1 -23.77 38.11 52.27
CA MET A 1 -22.87 36.94 52.14
C MET A 1 -23.46 35.82 51.28
N THR A 2 -24.79 35.76 51.14
CA THR A 2 -25.54 34.70 50.42
C THR A 2 -25.57 34.90 48.90
N GLU A 3 -25.74 36.12 48.40
CA GLU A 3 -25.78 36.47 46.96
C GLU A 3 -24.47 36.15 46.22
N MET A 4 -23.32 36.41 46.88
CA MET A 4 -22.00 36.15 46.32
C MET A 4 -21.73 34.65 46.15
N PHE A 5 -22.25 33.81 47.05
CA PHE A 5 -22.12 32.35 46.97
C PHE A 5 -22.96 31.75 45.83
N VAL A 6 -24.15 32.27 45.59
CA VAL A 6 -25.04 31.82 44.51
C VAL A 6 -24.46 32.16 43.14
N GLY A 7 -23.91 33.37 42.96
CA GLY A 7 -23.25 33.77 41.71
C GLY A 7 -21.99 32.96 41.39
N ILE A 8 -21.25 32.51 42.42
CA ILE A 8 -20.09 31.65 42.23
C ILE A 8 -20.53 30.24 41.80
N MET A 9 -21.56 29.66 42.43
CA MET A 9 -22.08 28.34 42.07
C MET A 9 -22.65 28.28 40.64
N THR A 10 -23.34 29.31 40.19
CA THR A 10 -23.86 29.36 38.80
C THR A 10 -22.75 29.52 37.77
N ALA A 11 -21.70 30.29 38.07
CA ALA A 11 -20.53 30.40 37.21
C ALA A 11 -19.79 29.06 37.08
N PHE A 12 -19.63 28.31 38.18
CA PHE A 12 -19.03 26.97 38.13
C PHE A 12 -19.84 25.98 37.31
N HIS A 13 -21.17 26.02 37.40
CA HIS A 13 -22.04 25.17 36.56
C HIS A 13 -21.90 25.49 35.07
N LEU A 14 -21.89 26.76 34.69
CA LEU A 14 -21.73 27.16 33.29
C LEU A 14 -20.36 26.78 32.71
N ILE A 15 -19.30 26.90 33.52
CA ILE A 15 -17.95 26.46 33.12
C ILE A 15 -17.90 24.94 32.96
N TRP A 16 -18.54 24.19 33.85
CA TRP A 16 -18.61 22.73 33.77
C TRP A 16 -19.35 22.25 32.53
N GLU A 17 -20.50 22.85 32.21
CA GLU A 17 -21.26 22.55 30.99
C GLU A 17 -20.46 22.89 29.73
N ALA A 18 -19.76 24.03 29.71
CA ALA A 18 -18.90 24.41 28.59
C ALA A 18 -17.74 23.41 28.38
N ILE A 19 -17.12 22.91 29.46
CA ILE A 19 -16.06 21.89 29.39
C ILE A 19 -16.63 20.56 28.86
N LEU A 20 -17.82 20.15 29.32
CA LEU A 20 -18.51 18.95 28.83
C LEU A 20 -18.82 19.04 27.32
N TRP A 21 -19.28 20.19 26.84
CA TRP A 21 -19.52 20.45 25.42
C TRP A 21 -18.23 20.45 24.59
N VAL A 22 -17.13 20.97 25.12
CA VAL A 22 -15.81 20.90 24.47
C VAL A 22 -15.28 19.46 24.42
N CYS A 23 -15.46 18.67 25.47
CA CYS A 23 -15.09 17.26 25.46
C CYS A 23 -15.95 16.40 24.52
N LEU A 24 -17.25 16.69 24.37
CA LEU A 24 -18.15 16.01 23.43
C LEU A 24 -17.85 16.33 21.95
N THR A 25 -17.26 17.50 21.67
CA THR A 25 -16.85 17.90 20.31
C THR A 25 -15.45 17.42 19.93
N LEU A 26 -14.61 17.11 20.92
CA LEU A 26 -13.32 16.45 20.73
C LEU A 26 -13.54 14.95 20.47
N ARG A 27 -13.90 14.60 19.22
CA ARG A 27 -13.66 13.23 18.72
C ARG A 27 -12.15 13.00 18.69
N GLY A 28 -11.61 12.42 19.76
CA GLY A 28 -10.24 11.93 19.78
C GLY A 28 -10.09 10.89 18.68
N VAL A 29 -9.39 11.26 17.60
CA VAL A 29 -8.89 10.28 16.64
C VAL A 29 -7.79 9.51 17.38
N ALA A 30 -8.13 8.33 17.90
CA ALA A 30 -7.12 7.41 18.37
C ALA A 30 -6.22 7.07 17.18
N SER A 31 -5.00 7.59 17.18
CA SER A 31 -3.98 7.18 16.22
C SER A 31 -3.68 5.72 16.50
N ASP A 32 -4.30 4.83 15.74
CA ASP A 32 -3.94 3.42 15.75
C ASP A 32 -2.49 3.29 15.28
N TYR A 33 -1.60 2.89 16.19
CA TYR A 33 -0.15 2.82 15.98
C TYR A 33 0.25 1.64 15.08
N HIS A 34 -0.70 0.77 14.75
CA HIS A 34 -0.44 -0.40 13.92
C HIS A 34 -0.39 -0.05 12.43
N GLN A 35 0.59 -0.65 11.73
CA GLN A 35 0.71 -0.57 10.28
C GLN A 35 -0.64 -0.94 9.62
N PRO A 36 -1.23 -0.11 8.74
CA PRO A 36 -2.59 -0.37 8.24
C PRO A 36 -2.79 -1.74 7.58
N LEU A 37 -1.73 -2.28 6.95
CA LEU A 37 -1.73 -3.61 6.34
C LEU A 37 -1.84 -4.75 7.37
N SER A 38 -1.42 -4.54 8.63
CA SER A 38 -1.52 -5.56 9.67
C SER A 38 -2.96 -5.81 10.13
N LYS A 39 -3.90 -4.96 9.72
CA LYS A 39 -5.34 -5.14 9.97
C LYS A 39 -5.97 -6.18 9.03
N ILE A 40 -5.29 -6.50 7.93
CA ILE A 40 -5.77 -7.47 6.95
C ILE A 40 -5.43 -8.87 7.44
N ALA A 41 -6.44 -9.67 7.75
CA ALA A 41 -6.29 -11.09 8.00
C ALA A 41 -6.11 -11.84 6.68
N ILE A 42 -5.05 -11.50 5.92
CA ILE A 42 -4.81 -12.02 4.58
C ILE A 42 -4.70 -13.55 4.60
N HIS A 43 -4.09 -14.11 5.65
CA HIS A 43 -3.99 -15.56 5.89
C HIS A 43 -5.35 -16.28 6.00
N LYS A 44 -6.47 -15.57 6.16
CA LYS A 44 -7.84 -16.13 6.13
C LYS A 44 -8.52 -15.94 4.78
N ALA A 45 -7.86 -15.26 3.84
CA ALA A 45 -8.48 -14.86 2.61
C ALA A 45 -8.81 -16.08 1.76
N THR A 46 -10.06 -16.15 1.30
CA THR A 46 -10.51 -17.21 0.40
C THR A 46 -10.72 -16.66 -1.01
N ALA A 47 -10.80 -17.54 -2.00
CA ALA A 47 -11.13 -17.17 -3.37
C ALA A 47 -12.54 -17.68 -3.73
N ALA A 48 -13.43 -16.76 -4.06
CA ALA A 48 -14.78 -17.06 -4.55
C ALA A 48 -15.03 -16.18 -5.78
N VAL A 49 -14.32 -16.49 -6.88
CA VAL A 49 -14.46 -15.77 -8.14
C VAL A 49 -15.80 -16.14 -8.77
N HIS A 50 -16.85 -15.43 -8.34
CA HIS A 50 -18.18 -15.51 -8.93
C HIS A 50 -18.20 -14.66 -10.22
N GLY A 51 -18.92 -15.11 -11.25
CA GLY A 51 -19.01 -14.44 -12.56
C GLY A 51 -19.74 -13.09 -12.58
N SER A 52 -19.86 -12.41 -11.44
CA SER A 52 -20.66 -11.21 -11.21
C SER A 52 -19.87 -10.00 -10.68
N ALA A 53 -18.58 -10.14 -10.42
CA ALA A 53 -17.71 -9.05 -10.03
C ALA A 53 -16.62 -8.84 -11.09
N TYR A 54 -16.17 -7.59 -11.25
CA TYR A 54 -15.09 -7.26 -12.16
C TYR A 54 -14.16 -6.22 -11.55
N ILE A 55 -12.92 -6.22 -12.01
CA ILE A 55 -11.94 -5.17 -11.75
C ILE A 55 -11.02 -5.06 -12.96
N LYS A 56 -10.75 -3.83 -13.41
CA LYS A 56 -9.94 -3.54 -14.58
C LYS A 56 -9.03 -2.35 -14.28
N VAL A 57 -7.80 -2.42 -14.78
CA VAL A 57 -6.81 -1.37 -14.53
C VAL A 57 -6.21 -0.85 -15.83
N THR A 58 -6.14 0.47 -15.92
CA THR A 58 -5.61 1.18 -17.09
C THR A 58 -4.64 2.31 -16.67
N PRO A 59 -3.56 2.56 -17.42
CA PRO A 59 -3.08 1.79 -18.59
C PRO A 59 -2.38 0.47 -18.18
N SER A 60 -2.16 -0.43 -19.15
CA SER A 60 -1.48 -1.71 -18.92
C SER A 60 0.05 -1.60 -18.86
N VAL A 61 0.62 -0.55 -19.44
CA VAL A 61 2.06 -0.29 -19.44
C VAL A 61 2.33 1.09 -18.83
N LEU A 62 3.25 1.13 -17.86
CA LEU A 62 3.64 2.33 -17.10
C LEU A 62 5.09 2.73 -17.41
N GLY A 63 5.51 3.92 -17.00
CA GLY A 63 6.88 4.40 -17.08
C GLY A 63 7.40 4.64 -18.50
N LEU A 64 6.52 4.82 -19.51
CA LEU A 64 6.95 4.97 -20.91
C LEU A 64 7.89 6.17 -21.14
N LYS A 65 7.84 7.18 -20.27
CA LYS A 65 8.73 8.36 -20.29
C LYS A 65 9.93 8.22 -19.33
N GLY A 66 10.28 7.01 -18.93
CA GLY A 66 11.35 6.74 -17.95
C GLY A 66 11.00 7.08 -16.50
N GLY A 67 9.73 7.39 -16.21
CA GLY A 67 9.26 7.68 -14.86
C GLY A 67 9.20 6.42 -13.99
N SER A 68 9.55 6.57 -12.70
CA SER A 68 9.47 5.51 -11.68
C SER A 68 8.19 5.57 -10.84
N SER A 69 7.22 6.40 -11.24
CA SER A 69 5.92 6.57 -10.61
C SER A 69 4.87 6.94 -11.64
N GLU A 70 3.71 6.32 -11.57
CA GLU A 70 2.61 6.60 -12.51
C GLU A 70 1.24 6.36 -11.87
N TRP A 71 0.26 7.14 -12.32
CA TRP A 71 -1.14 7.00 -11.91
C TRP A 71 -1.84 5.96 -12.77
N VAL A 72 -2.54 5.04 -12.10
CA VAL A 72 -3.45 4.08 -12.74
C VAL A 72 -4.88 4.38 -12.35
N THR A 73 -5.80 4.05 -13.25
CA THR A 73 -7.24 4.07 -13.01
C THR A 73 -7.71 2.64 -12.78
N VAL A 74 -8.37 2.41 -11.66
CA VAL A 74 -9.00 1.14 -11.29
C VAL A 74 -10.50 1.32 -11.41
N GLU A 75 -11.13 0.54 -12.27
CA GLU A 75 -12.58 0.47 -12.43
C GLU A 75 -13.04 -0.90 -11.96
N TYR A 76 -14.09 -0.95 -11.15
CA TYR A 76 -14.52 -2.18 -10.49
C TYR A 76 -16.02 -2.20 -10.30
N GLY A 77 -16.58 -3.40 -10.18
CA GLY A 77 -17.97 -3.59 -9.84
C GLY A 77 -18.26 -4.93 -9.18
N CYS A 78 -19.30 -4.96 -8.35
CA CYS A 78 -19.81 -6.13 -7.63
C CYS A 78 -21.34 -6.07 -7.56
N ASN A 79 -22.02 -7.17 -7.88
CA ASN A 79 -23.49 -7.23 -7.78
C ASN A 79 -24.02 -7.26 -6.34
N GLN A 80 -23.17 -7.59 -5.36
CA GLN A 80 -23.48 -7.60 -3.93
C GLN A 80 -22.49 -6.69 -3.22
N PRO A 81 -22.57 -5.37 -3.42
CA PRO A 81 -21.63 -4.45 -2.80
C PRO A 81 -21.85 -4.35 -1.30
N SER A 82 -20.77 -4.09 -0.58
CA SER A 82 -20.76 -3.81 0.84
C SER A 82 -19.82 -2.64 1.15
N THR A 83 -20.07 -1.94 2.24
CA THR A 83 -19.23 -0.81 2.68
C THR A 83 -17.82 -1.24 3.10
N ASP A 84 -17.65 -2.52 3.43
CA ASP A 84 -16.38 -3.12 3.82
C ASP A 84 -15.63 -3.79 2.64
N ASP A 85 -16.17 -3.70 1.42
CA ASP A 85 -15.46 -4.14 0.22
C ASP A 85 -14.21 -3.30 -0.02
N TRP A 86 -13.14 -3.94 -0.49
CA TRP A 86 -11.85 -3.29 -0.62
C TRP A 86 -11.02 -3.86 -1.77
N ILE A 87 -10.08 -3.05 -2.25
CA ILE A 87 -9.19 -3.39 -3.35
C ILE A 87 -7.77 -3.51 -2.82
N GLY A 88 -7.16 -4.68 -3.04
CA GLY A 88 -5.75 -4.92 -2.75
C GLY A 88 -4.89 -4.77 -4.00
N VAL A 89 -3.70 -4.19 -3.84
CA VAL A 89 -2.69 -4.09 -4.91
C VAL A 89 -1.58 -5.08 -4.62
N PHE A 90 -1.26 -5.96 -5.57
CA PHE A 90 -0.27 -7.01 -5.41
C PHE A 90 0.86 -6.84 -6.42
N SER A 91 2.11 -7.03 -5.98
CA SER A 91 3.25 -7.33 -6.85
C SER A 91 4.07 -8.41 -6.14
N PRO A 92 4.41 -9.54 -6.79
CA PRO A 92 4.10 -9.88 -8.19
C PRO A 92 2.60 -10.02 -8.48
N SER A 93 2.24 -9.93 -9.76
CA SER A 93 0.83 -10.00 -10.19
C SER A 93 0.18 -11.34 -9.85
N ASN A 94 0.96 -12.42 -9.83
CA ASN A 94 0.50 -13.76 -9.45
C ASN A 94 0.55 -13.98 -7.93
N PHE A 95 -0.37 -13.36 -7.19
CA PHE A 95 -0.40 -13.43 -5.73
C PHE A 95 -1.02 -14.72 -5.17
N ASN A 96 -1.56 -15.59 -6.03
CA ASN A 96 -2.22 -16.85 -5.68
C ASN A 96 -1.23 -18.04 -5.55
N GLU A 97 0.05 -17.86 -5.89
CA GLU A 97 1.05 -18.94 -5.88
C GLU A 97 1.58 -19.34 -4.49
N SER A 98 1.23 -18.60 -3.42
CA SER A 98 1.67 -18.96 -2.07
C SER A 98 0.51 -19.57 -1.28
N SER A 99 0.37 -20.90 -1.34
CA SER A 99 -0.36 -21.61 -0.29
C SER A 99 0.43 -21.44 1.02
N CYS A 100 -0.09 -20.70 2.00
CA CYS A 100 0.45 -20.83 3.35
C CYS A 100 0.20 -22.26 3.79
N SER A 101 1.21 -22.88 4.40
CA SER A 101 0.94 -24.03 5.24
C SER A 101 0.02 -23.54 6.38
N PRO A 102 -1.17 -24.12 6.57
CA PRO A 102 -2.00 -23.76 7.71
C PRO A 102 -1.20 -24.10 8.97
N GLU A 103 -0.89 -23.08 9.79
CA GLU A 103 -0.60 -23.34 11.19
C GLU A 103 -1.89 -23.95 11.76
N SER A 104 -1.83 -25.26 12.02
CA SER A 104 -2.89 -26.12 12.56
C SER A 104 -3.96 -25.36 13.37
N PRO A 105 -5.27 -25.52 13.10
CA PRO A 105 -5.95 -26.64 12.43
C PRO A 105 -6.24 -26.39 10.93
N PRO A 106 -6.74 -27.40 10.18
CA PRO A 106 -6.89 -27.31 8.73
C PRO A 106 -8.07 -26.41 8.36
N THR A 107 -7.78 -25.20 7.89
CA THR A 107 -8.78 -24.32 7.27
C THR A 107 -8.99 -24.77 5.82
N TYR A 108 -10.22 -25.19 5.49
CA TYR A 108 -10.60 -25.60 4.14
C TYR A 108 -10.87 -24.38 3.25
N SER A 109 -9.98 -24.12 2.29
CA SER A 109 -10.08 -23.26 1.08
C SER A 109 -8.74 -22.57 0.85
N PRO A 110 -8.30 -22.30 -0.39
CA PRO A 110 -6.96 -21.78 -0.65
C PRO A 110 -6.78 -20.43 0.04
N LEU A 111 -5.94 -20.41 1.07
CA LEU A 111 -5.59 -19.22 1.83
C LEU A 111 -4.61 -18.38 1.01
N LEU A 112 -4.96 -17.14 0.70
CA LEU A 112 -4.03 -16.21 0.04
C LEU A 112 -3.02 -15.69 1.06
N CYS A 113 -1.73 -15.71 0.72
CA CYS A 113 -0.66 -15.38 1.67
C CYS A 113 0.21 -14.22 1.28
N THR A 114 0.00 -13.73 0.07
CA THR A 114 0.72 -12.57 -0.42
C THR A 114 0.11 -11.33 0.21
N ALA A 115 0.87 -10.65 1.07
CA ALA A 115 0.45 -9.35 1.59
C ALA A 115 0.33 -8.33 0.44
N PRO A 116 -0.76 -7.55 0.34
CA PRO A 116 -0.84 -6.49 -0.64
C PRO A 116 0.16 -5.37 -0.30
N ILE A 117 0.64 -4.66 -1.32
CA ILE A 117 1.54 -3.50 -1.19
C ILE A 117 0.77 -2.32 -0.59
N LYS A 118 -0.49 -2.19 -0.95
CA LYS A 118 -1.44 -1.22 -0.43
C LYS A 118 -2.86 -1.71 -0.68
N PHE A 119 -3.82 -1.11 0.02
CA PHE A 119 -5.23 -1.38 -0.18
C PHE A 119 -6.04 -0.09 0.00
N GLN A 120 -7.28 -0.11 -0.48
CA GLN A 120 -8.24 0.94 -0.24
C GLN A 120 -9.67 0.38 -0.30
N TYR A 121 -10.59 0.93 0.49
CA TYR A 121 -12.00 0.56 0.43
C TYR A 121 -12.63 0.96 -0.91
N ALA A 122 -13.56 0.14 -1.37
CA ALA A 122 -14.32 0.37 -2.61
C ALA A 122 -15.19 1.63 -2.54
N THR A 123 -15.60 2.04 -1.35
CA THR A 123 -16.37 3.26 -1.07
C THR A 123 -15.51 4.53 -1.01
N TYR A 124 -14.17 4.42 -1.03
CA TYR A 124 -13.29 5.58 -0.94
C TYR A 124 -13.48 6.49 -2.15
N LEU A 125 -13.98 7.71 -1.90
CA LEU A 125 -14.38 8.69 -2.93
C LEU A 125 -15.44 8.16 -3.91
N ASN A 126 -16.15 7.08 -3.54
CA ASN A 126 -17.22 6.45 -4.31
C ASN A 126 -18.39 6.13 -3.35
N PRO A 127 -19.08 7.13 -2.78
CA PRO A 127 -20.12 6.91 -1.77
C PRO A 127 -21.31 6.11 -2.31
N GLU A 128 -21.56 6.17 -3.62
CA GLU A 128 -22.64 5.45 -4.31
C GLU A 128 -22.33 3.97 -4.56
N TYR A 129 -21.13 3.48 -4.19
CA TYR A 129 -20.73 2.09 -4.43
C TYR A 129 -21.67 1.08 -3.76
N GLU A 130 -22.14 1.37 -2.54
CA GLU A 130 -23.06 0.49 -1.80
C GLU A 130 -24.41 0.32 -2.51
N GLU A 131 -24.86 1.34 -3.25
CA GLU A 131 -26.14 1.30 -3.98
C GLU A 131 -25.97 0.77 -5.40
N THR A 132 -24.92 1.21 -6.09
CA THR A 132 -24.71 0.96 -7.52
C THR A 132 -23.89 -0.29 -7.81
N GLY A 133 -23.11 -0.74 -6.83
CA GLY A 133 -22.13 -1.80 -7.00
C GLY A 133 -20.92 -1.42 -7.85
N ASN A 134 -20.78 -0.17 -8.31
CA ASN A 134 -19.74 0.24 -9.25
C ASN A 134 -18.89 1.36 -8.67
N GLY A 135 -17.59 1.34 -8.95
CA GLY A 135 -16.68 2.37 -8.47
C GLY A 135 -15.48 2.57 -9.37
N ARG A 136 -14.84 3.72 -9.17
CA ARG A 136 -13.64 4.12 -9.90
C ARG A 136 -12.69 4.87 -8.97
N MET A 137 -11.43 4.48 -8.95
CA MET A 137 -10.41 5.20 -8.19
C MET A 137 -9.10 5.35 -8.95
N ARG A 138 -8.29 6.31 -8.53
CA ARG A 138 -6.94 6.49 -9.03
C ARG A 138 -5.93 6.16 -7.95
N LEU A 139 -4.94 5.34 -8.32
CA LEU A 139 -3.86 4.95 -7.43
C LEU A 139 -2.53 5.30 -8.09
N GLN A 140 -1.60 5.87 -7.32
CA GLN A 140 -0.25 6.07 -7.79
C GLN A 140 0.59 4.85 -7.43
N LEU A 141 1.23 4.26 -8.44
CA LEU A 141 2.17 3.16 -8.30
C LEU A 141 3.58 3.65 -8.46
N ILE A 142 4.52 2.94 -7.82
CA ILE A 142 5.94 3.18 -7.94
C ILE A 142 6.60 1.93 -8.54
N ASN A 143 7.63 2.12 -9.36
CA ASN A 143 8.39 1.01 -9.94
C ASN A 143 9.28 0.36 -8.88
N GLN A 144 8.79 -0.70 -8.27
CA GLN A 144 9.50 -1.47 -7.24
C GLN A 144 9.94 -2.85 -7.73
N ARG A 145 10.16 -2.99 -9.04
CA ARG A 145 10.26 -4.27 -9.78
C ARG A 145 8.92 -4.98 -9.93
N SER A 146 8.96 -6.09 -10.67
CA SER A 146 7.82 -6.96 -10.98
C SER A 146 6.62 -6.24 -11.60
N ASP A 147 5.61 -7.03 -11.95
CA ASP A 147 4.33 -6.60 -12.45
C ASP A 147 3.30 -6.49 -11.32
N PHE A 148 2.15 -5.89 -11.61
CA PHE A 148 1.09 -5.65 -10.64
C PHE A 148 -0.22 -6.30 -11.08
N SER A 149 -0.99 -6.76 -10.10
CA SER A 149 -2.42 -7.06 -10.24
C SER A 149 -3.21 -6.44 -9.09
N PHE A 150 -4.52 -6.32 -9.30
CA PHE A 150 -5.45 -5.78 -8.33
C PHE A 150 -6.53 -6.81 -8.09
N ALA A 151 -6.95 -6.96 -6.84
CA ALA A 151 -8.06 -7.84 -6.49
C ALA A 151 -9.11 -7.09 -5.69
N LEU A 152 -10.37 -7.33 -6.04
CA LEU A 152 -11.53 -6.86 -5.28
C LEU A 152 -11.90 -7.93 -4.26
N PHE A 153 -12.07 -7.49 -3.02
CA PHE A 153 -12.41 -8.32 -1.87
C PHE A 153 -13.74 -7.90 -1.26
N THR A 154 -14.48 -8.89 -0.76
CA THR A 154 -15.64 -8.71 0.13
C THR A 154 -15.36 -9.30 1.51
N GLY A 155 -16.24 -9.07 2.49
CA GLY A 155 -16.12 -9.61 3.85
C GLY A 155 -15.12 -8.87 4.75
N GLY A 156 -14.77 -7.65 4.35
CA GLY A 156 -13.90 -6.77 5.10
C GLY A 156 -12.46 -7.28 5.23
N LEU A 157 -11.71 -6.66 6.14
CA LEU A 157 -10.30 -7.00 6.37
C LEU A 157 -10.13 -8.26 7.23
N SER A 158 -11.16 -8.65 8.00
CA SER A 158 -11.09 -9.76 8.97
C SER A 158 -11.40 -11.13 8.37
N ASN A 159 -12.28 -11.20 7.36
CA ASN A 159 -12.64 -12.44 6.65
C ASN A 159 -12.68 -12.19 5.12
N PRO A 160 -11.55 -11.77 4.53
CA PRO A 160 -11.53 -11.32 3.14
C PRO A 160 -11.84 -12.44 2.15
N THR A 161 -12.60 -12.14 1.10
CA THR A 161 -12.90 -13.07 0.02
C THR A 161 -12.63 -12.41 -1.33
N VAL A 162 -11.71 -12.95 -2.14
CA VAL A 162 -11.46 -12.43 -3.49
C VAL A 162 -12.63 -12.77 -4.39
N VAL A 163 -13.25 -11.74 -4.96
CA VAL A 163 -14.37 -11.88 -5.89
C VAL A 163 -13.99 -11.56 -7.34
N ALA A 164 -12.94 -10.76 -7.56
CA ALA A 164 -12.43 -10.47 -8.90
C ALA A 164 -10.92 -10.13 -8.88
N VAL A 165 -10.21 -10.44 -9.97
CA VAL A 165 -8.80 -10.12 -10.19
C VAL A 165 -8.64 -9.38 -11.53
N SER A 166 -7.80 -8.36 -11.55
CA SER A 166 -7.63 -7.49 -12.72
C SER A 166 -6.72 -8.10 -13.78
N ASN A 167 -6.67 -7.44 -14.95
CA ASN A 167 -5.55 -7.60 -15.85
C ASN A 167 -4.22 -7.25 -15.15
N THR A 168 -3.15 -7.92 -15.54
CA THR A 168 -1.78 -7.57 -15.14
C THR A 168 -1.36 -6.27 -15.81
N ILE A 169 -0.63 -5.44 -15.08
CA ILE A 169 0.02 -4.24 -15.61
C ILE A 169 1.50 -4.21 -15.19
N SER A 170 2.35 -3.50 -15.92
CA SER A 170 3.78 -3.43 -15.59
C SER A 170 4.39 -2.10 -16.02
N PHE A 171 5.44 -1.67 -15.32
CA PHE A 171 6.34 -0.66 -15.88
C PHE A 171 7.03 -1.21 -17.12
N ALA A 172 7.33 -0.35 -18.09
CA ALA A 172 8.00 -0.69 -19.34
C ALA A 172 9.38 -1.31 -19.08
N ASN A 173 10.06 -0.83 -18.03
CA ASN A 173 11.26 -1.46 -17.49
C ASN A 173 11.14 -1.63 -15.97
N PRO A 174 10.64 -2.77 -15.47
CA PRO A 174 10.54 -3.03 -14.03
C PRO A 174 11.91 -3.09 -13.34
N LYS A 175 12.98 -3.35 -14.08
CA LYS A 175 14.33 -3.55 -13.53
C LYS A 175 15.15 -2.26 -13.49
N ALA A 176 14.61 -1.15 -13.98
CA ALA A 176 15.28 0.14 -14.05
C ALA A 176 15.91 0.55 -12.71
N PRO A 177 17.09 1.20 -12.71
CA PRO A 177 17.69 1.76 -11.50
C PRO A 177 16.83 2.92 -10.99
N VAL A 178 16.39 2.84 -9.73
CA VAL A 178 15.45 3.78 -9.13
C VAL A 178 15.82 4.14 -7.68
N TYR A 179 15.28 5.27 -7.23
CA TYR A 179 15.37 5.77 -5.85
C TYR A 179 16.80 5.91 -5.31
N PRO A 180 17.68 6.66 -6.00
CA PRO A 180 19.02 6.92 -5.50
C PRO A 180 18.96 7.67 -4.17
N ARG A 181 19.84 7.30 -3.25
CA ARG A 181 20.01 7.86 -1.91
C ARG A 181 21.46 8.25 -1.75
N LEU A 182 21.70 9.45 -1.25
CA LEU A 182 23.02 9.94 -0.93
C LEU A 182 23.29 9.77 0.55
N ALA A 183 24.50 9.31 0.87
CA ALA A 183 25.01 9.30 2.24
C ALA A 183 26.48 9.69 2.22
N GLN A 184 26.94 10.36 3.28
CA GLN A 184 28.35 10.68 3.43
C GLN A 184 29.15 9.37 3.49
N GLY A 185 30.28 9.36 2.76
CA GLY A 185 31.21 8.25 2.76
C GLY A 185 32.08 8.23 4.02
N LYS A 186 33.16 7.45 3.96
CA LYS A 186 34.07 7.30 5.11
C LYS A 186 34.92 8.53 5.37
N LEU A 187 35.16 9.32 4.32
CA LEU A 187 35.95 10.55 4.36
C LEU A 187 35.05 11.76 4.12
N TRP A 188 35.52 12.94 4.56
CA TRP A 188 34.80 14.21 4.40
C TRP A 188 34.57 14.60 2.93
N ASN A 189 35.41 14.09 2.02
CA ASN A 189 35.37 14.32 0.59
C ASN A 189 34.80 13.13 -0.20
N GLU A 190 34.12 12.19 0.47
CA GLU A 190 33.49 11.02 -0.15
C GLU A 190 31.97 11.08 0.04
N ILE A 191 31.23 10.79 -1.04
CA ILE A 191 29.78 10.60 -1.01
C ILE A 191 29.46 9.25 -1.64
N THR A 192 28.49 8.55 -1.06
CA THR A 192 28.01 7.27 -1.57
C THR A 192 26.66 7.45 -2.24
N VAL A 193 26.48 6.78 -3.38
CA VAL A 193 25.21 6.70 -4.09
C VAL A 193 24.70 5.29 -3.98
N THR A 194 23.54 5.11 -3.34
CA THR A 194 22.87 3.81 -3.24
C THR A 194 21.54 3.86 -3.96
N TRP A 195 21.25 2.92 -4.86
CA TRP A 195 19.96 2.80 -5.54
C TRP A 195 19.49 1.35 -5.54
N THR A 196 18.29 1.11 -6.07
CA THR A 196 17.75 -0.23 -6.23
C THR A 196 17.49 -0.50 -7.70
N SER A 197 17.81 -1.70 -8.19
CA SER A 197 17.48 -2.14 -9.54
C SER A 197 17.01 -3.60 -9.52
N GLY A 198 16.53 -4.10 -10.66
CA GLY A 198 16.21 -5.52 -10.82
C GLY A 198 17.32 -6.34 -11.47
N TYR A 199 18.40 -5.71 -11.94
CA TYR A 199 19.46 -6.40 -12.68
C TYR A 199 20.37 -7.20 -11.74
N GLY A 200 20.58 -8.47 -12.06
CA GLY A 200 21.58 -9.29 -11.39
C GLY A 200 23.01 -8.92 -11.84
N THR A 201 24.02 -9.29 -11.05
CA THR A 201 25.43 -9.05 -11.40
C THR A 201 25.88 -9.80 -12.67
N GLU A 202 25.21 -10.90 -13.00
CA GLU A 202 25.42 -11.67 -14.25
C GLU A 202 24.71 -11.06 -15.45
N GLU A 203 23.77 -10.12 -15.23
CA GLU A 203 22.93 -9.56 -16.28
C GLU A 203 23.40 -8.18 -16.72
N ALA A 204 23.90 -7.37 -15.79
CA ALA A 204 24.44 -6.05 -16.08
C ALA A 204 25.54 -5.69 -15.08
N GLU A 205 26.57 -4.98 -15.56
CA GLU A 205 27.60 -4.39 -14.71
C GLU A 205 27.13 -3.00 -14.22
N PRO A 206 26.89 -2.80 -12.92
CA PRO A 206 26.44 -1.51 -12.40
C PRO A 206 27.60 -0.52 -12.25
N PHE A 207 27.36 0.72 -12.68
CA PHE A 207 28.29 1.84 -12.49
C PHE A 207 27.54 3.14 -12.20
N VAL A 208 28.25 4.12 -11.65
CA VAL A 208 27.79 5.52 -11.58
C VAL A 208 28.66 6.35 -12.50
N GLU A 209 28.04 7.07 -13.43
CA GLU A 209 28.70 8.15 -14.15
C GLU A 209 28.49 9.47 -13.40
N TRP A 210 29.58 10.18 -13.09
CA TRP A 210 29.52 11.41 -12.32
C TRP A 210 30.67 12.37 -12.67
N GLY A 211 30.50 13.65 -12.35
CA GLY A 211 31.48 14.70 -12.60
C GLY A 211 30.95 16.08 -12.23
N PRO A 212 31.78 17.13 -12.28
CA PRO A 212 31.32 18.49 -12.08
C PRO A 212 30.37 18.91 -13.22
N VAL A 213 29.38 19.75 -12.89
CA VAL A 213 28.42 20.26 -13.87
C VAL A 213 29.15 21.05 -14.96
N GLY A 214 28.93 20.67 -16.23
CA GLY A 214 29.58 21.30 -17.38
C GLY A 214 31.03 20.86 -17.63
N GLY A 215 31.56 19.90 -16.86
CA GLY A 215 32.88 19.32 -17.05
C GLY A 215 32.85 17.90 -17.61
N GLY A 216 34.01 17.24 -17.62
CA GLY A 216 34.12 15.83 -17.98
C GLY A 216 33.53 14.92 -16.91
N THR A 217 32.97 13.78 -17.34
CA THR A 217 32.46 12.73 -16.47
C THR A 217 33.47 11.59 -16.33
N THR A 218 33.34 10.83 -15.26
CA THR A 218 34.04 9.56 -15.04
C THR A 218 33.05 8.50 -14.57
N GLN A 219 33.40 7.23 -14.76
CA GLN A 219 32.62 6.09 -14.28
C GLN A 219 33.29 5.48 -13.06
N SER A 220 32.49 5.08 -12.08
CA SER A 220 32.97 4.38 -10.88
C SER A 220 32.19 3.08 -10.67
N PRO A 221 32.88 1.99 -10.29
CA PRO A 221 32.27 0.68 -10.09
C PRO A 221 31.40 0.65 -8.82
N VAL A 222 30.51 -0.34 -8.75
CA VAL A 222 29.49 -0.43 -7.71
C VAL A 222 29.46 -1.81 -7.08
N GLY A 223 29.47 -1.88 -5.76
CA GLY A 223 29.18 -3.12 -5.03
C GLY A 223 27.68 -3.41 -5.04
N THR A 224 27.30 -4.66 -5.36
CA THR A 224 25.90 -5.10 -5.35
C THR A 224 25.61 -5.97 -4.12
N LEU A 225 24.54 -5.66 -3.40
CA LEU A 225 24.08 -6.40 -2.22
C LEU A 225 22.59 -6.74 -2.35
N THR A 226 22.19 -7.89 -1.82
CA THR A 226 20.79 -8.33 -1.74
C THR A 226 20.58 -9.22 -0.52
N PHE A 227 19.33 -9.54 -0.20
CA PHE A 227 18.94 -10.50 0.83
C PHE A 227 17.78 -11.36 0.34
N HIS A 228 17.62 -12.56 0.91
CA HIS A 228 16.58 -13.50 0.52
C HIS A 228 15.63 -13.78 1.68
N ARG A 229 14.52 -14.48 1.40
CA ARG A 229 13.52 -14.86 2.41
C ARG A 229 14.17 -15.51 3.66
N ASN A 230 15.14 -16.41 3.45
CA ASN A 230 15.81 -17.12 4.54
C ASN A 230 16.78 -16.26 5.36
N SER A 231 17.04 -15.01 4.93
CA SER A 231 17.80 -14.02 5.70
C SER A 231 16.93 -13.31 6.75
N MET A 232 15.60 -13.45 6.68
CA MET A 232 14.67 -12.82 7.62
C MET A 232 14.59 -13.62 8.93
N CYS A 233 14.49 -12.91 10.06
CA CYS A 233 14.49 -13.52 11.38
C CYS A 233 13.17 -14.20 11.77
N GLY A 234 12.08 -14.02 11.01
CA GLY A 234 10.75 -14.51 11.39
C GLY A 234 9.77 -14.57 10.22
N THR A 235 8.56 -15.01 10.53
CA THR A 235 7.39 -15.15 9.66
C THR A 235 6.41 -14.00 9.83
#